data_AF-A0A5B1QM30-F1
#
_entry.id   AF-A0A5B1QM30-F1
#
_cell.length_a   1.000
_cell.length_b   1.000
_cell.length_c   1.000
_cell.angle_alpha   90.00
_cell.angle_beta   90.00
_cell.angle_gamma   90.00
#
_symmetry.space_group_name_H-M   'P 1'
#
loop_
_entity.id
_entity.type
_entity.pdbx_description
1 polymer ?
#
loop_
_entity_poly.entity_id
_entity_poly.type
_entity_poly.pdbx_seq_one_letter_code
_entity_poly.pdbx_strand_id
1 'polypeptide(L)'
;MKNWLKISQVKRHLREHCFLHLLLASEAISTPVSNNSVKLYAWGFQDYTFEDNQSFAAVLVNDLEKLKTWLPKDDEDDKDLPKLVSIDFTHNQSLDKDDEDGGSRGIAGLFHAYRNDAEFWVYFDTEPDFSIMEFTLAQTKPKESSFVQVKCQPAWITQVDGFESIGTERAHYLQYLGFEFITNVCVVKDPETLQLVQKLVKAHQWGVGTLINAAVDHHGNSEIS
;
A
#
# COMPACT_ATOMS: atom_id res chain seq x y z
N MET A 1 10.23 -14.97 -56.05
CA MET A 1 10.55 -14.65 -54.64
C MET A 1 9.46 -13.75 -54.03
N LYS A 2 8.25 -14.27 -53.77
CA LYS A 2 7.11 -13.48 -53.25
C LYS A 2 6.23 -14.20 -52.22
N ASN A 3 6.70 -15.31 -51.62
CA ASN A 3 5.89 -16.12 -50.69
C ASN A 3 6.41 -16.22 -49.25
N TRP A 4 7.55 -15.60 -48.92
CA TRP A 4 8.10 -15.68 -47.56
C TRP A 4 7.69 -14.52 -46.63
N LEU A 5 7.23 -13.38 -47.18
CA LEU A 5 6.83 -12.22 -46.38
C LEU A 5 5.38 -12.25 -45.87
N LYS A 6 4.50 -13.10 -46.43
CA LYS A 6 3.10 -13.20 -45.94
C LYS A 6 2.94 -14.10 -44.71
N ILE A 7 3.87 -15.03 -44.46
CA ILE A 7 3.77 -15.98 -43.34
C ILE A 7 4.27 -15.36 -42.02
N SER A 8 5.20 -14.40 -42.07
CA SER A 8 5.70 -13.72 -40.87
C SER A 8 4.72 -12.70 -40.28
N GLN A 9 3.87 -12.08 -41.11
CA GLN A 9 2.83 -11.15 -40.62
C GLN A 9 1.64 -11.89 -40.01
N VAL A 10 1.27 -13.08 -40.52
CA VAL A 10 0.16 -13.87 -39.95
C VAL A 10 0.55 -14.54 -38.62
N LYS A 11 1.82 -14.94 -38.45
CA LYS A 11 2.31 -15.47 -37.16
C LYS A 11 2.44 -14.43 -36.05
N ARG A 12 2.56 -13.14 -36.39
CA ARG A 12 2.60 -12.05 -35.39
C ARG A 12 1.19 -11.73 -34.86
N HIS A 13 0.18 -11.81 -35.72
CA HIS A 13 -1.21 -11.56 -35.33
C HIS A 13 -1.86 -12.71 -34.54
N LEU A 14 -1.44 -13.96 -34.79
CA LEU A 14 -1.92 -15.13 -34.02
C LEU A 14 -1.23 -15.31 -32.65
N ARG A 15 -0.08 -14.65 -32.42
CA ARG A 15 0.57 -14.63 -31.09
C ARG A 15 0.00 -13.58 -30.15
N GLU A 16 -0.64 -12.53 -30.67
CA GLU A 16 -1.30 -11.51 -29.84
C GLU A 16 -2.71 -11.96 -29.39
N HIS A 17 -3.40 -12.78 -30.20
CA HIS A 17 -4.72 -13.29 -29.83
C HIS A 17 -4.70 -14.52 -28.89
N CYS A 18 -3.59 -15.26 -28.80
CA CYS A 18 -3.45 -16.35 -27.84
C CYS A 18 -2.85 -15.91 -26.49
N PHE A 19 -2.21 -14.74 -26.41
CA PHE A 19 -1.69 -14.22 -25.14
C PHE A 19 -2.77 -13.54 -24.28
N LEU A 20 -3.87 -13.11 -24.88
CA LEU A 20 -5.03 -12.53 -24.17
C LEU A 20 -5.97 -13.58 -23.55
N HIS A 21 -5.83 -14.86 -23.90
CA HIS A 21 -6.65 -15.94 -23.33
C HIS A 21 -5.90 -16.87 -22.37
N LEU A 22 -4.57 -16.79 -22.29
CA LEU A 22 -3.75 -17.70 -21.47
C LEU A 22 -3.27 -17.09 -20.14
N LEU A 23 -3.85 -15.96 -19.71
CA LEU A 23 -3.64 -15.36 -18.39
C LEU A 23 -4.90 -15.39 -17.52
N LEU A 24 -5.89 -16.20 -17.90
CA LEU A 24 -7.12 -16.46 -17.15
C LEU A 24 -7.27 -17.92 -16.70
N ALA A 25 -6.22 -18.72 -16.76
CA ALA A 25 -6.27 -20.13 -16.33
C ALA A 25 -5.07 -20.50 -15.46
N SER A 26 -5.07 -19.98 -14.24
CA SER A 26 -4.36 -20.54 -13.09
C SER A 26 -5.21 -20.24 -11.87
N GLU A 27 -6.30 -20.99 -11.71
CA GLU A 27 -7.10 -21.01 -10.50
C GLU A 27 -6.26 -21.59 -9.35
N ALA A 28 -5.86 -20.70 -8.43
CA ALA A 28 -5.93 -21.03 -7.01
C ALA A 28 -7.04 -20.15 -6.44
N ILE A 29 -8.05 -20.81 -5.86
CA ILE A 29 -9.34 -20.26 -5.45
C ILE A 29 -9.16 -19.04 -4.54
N SER A 30 -9.69 -17.90 -4.96
CA SER A 30 -10.22 -16.89 -4.05
C SER A 30 -11.43 -16.26 -4.75
N THR A 31 -12.58 -16.42 -4.12
CA THR A 31 -13.90 -15.76 -4.34
C THR A 31 -13.99 -14.70 -5.44
N PRO A 32 -15.08 -14.64 -6.24
CA PRO A 32 -15.31 -13.53 -7.15
C PRO A 32 -15.22 -12.24 -6.34
N VAL A 33 -14.29 -11.36 -6.70
CA VAL A 33 -14.14 -10.06 -6.04
C VAL A 33 -15.37 -9.23 -6.42
N SER A 34 -16.44 -9.39 -5.64
CA SER A 34 -17.64 -8.56 -5.63
C SER A 34 -17.39 -7.25 -4.90
N ASN A 35 -16.14 -6.83 -4.73
CA ASN A 35 -15.80 -5.70 -3.89
C ASN A 35 -15.36 -4.54 -4.76
N ASN A 36 -16.32 -3.64 -5.02
CA ASN A 36 -16.06 -2.29 -5.54
C ASN A 36 -15.26 -1.41 -4.56
N SER A 37 -14.67 -2.03 -3.53
CA SER A 37 -13.87 -1.39 -2.49
C SER A 37 -12.72 -2.28 -2.01
N VAL A 38 -11.60 -1.69 -1.62
CA VAL A 38 -10.47 -2.38 -0.97
C VAL A 38 -10.07 -1.64 0.30
N LYS A 39 -9.42 -2.36 1.21
CA LYS A 39 -8.91 -1.80 2.46
C LYS A 39 -7.39 -1.70 2.43
N LEU A 40 -6.89 -0.61 2.99
CA LEU A 40 -5.48 -0.32 3.19
C LEU A 40 -5.25 0.07 4.65
N TYR A 41 -4.09 -0.28 5.19
CA TYR A 41 -3.56 0.37 6.37
C TYR A 41 -2.65 1.51 5.94
N ALA A 42 -2.80 2.68 6.54
CA ALA A 42 -2.10 3.91 6.18
C ALA A 42 -1.60 4.67 7.42
N TRP A 43 -0.47 5.37 7.28
CA TRP A 43 0.19 6.09 8.37
C TRP A 43 1.03 7.26 7.85
N GLY A 44 1.39 8.17 8.76
CA GLY A 44 2.29 9.29 8.51
C GLY A 44 3.69 9.02 9.06
N PHE A 45 4.60 9.99 8.88
CA PHE A 45 5.97 9.93 9.40
C PHE A 45 6.28 11.19 10.19
N GLN A 46 7.17 11.06 11.18
CA GLN A 46 7.56 12.17 12.06
C GLN A 46 8.15 13.36 11.31
N ASP A 47 8.84 13.10 10.21
CA ASP A 47 9.60 14.13 9.50
C ASP A 47 8.73 15.04 8.61
N TYR A 48 7.47 14.66 8.38
CA TYR A 48 6.57 15.38 7.48
C TYR A 48 5.16 15.51 8.07
N THR A 49 4.66 16.74 8.11
CA THR A 49 3.23 16.97 8.35
C THR A 49 2.42 16.55 7.13
N PHE A 50 1.11 16.31 7.32
CA PHE A 50 0.24 16.08 6.17
C PHE A 50 0.29 17.25 5.18
N GLU A 51 0.30 18.50 5.63
CA GLU A 51 0.28 19.69 4.77
C GLU A 51 1.54 19.78 3.88
N ASP A 52 2.68 19.30 4.37
CA ASP A 52 3.95 19.32 3.64
C ASP A 52 4.05 18.19 2.58
N ASN A 53 3.53 16.99 2.90
CA ASN A 53 3.71 15.80 2.07
C ASN A 53 2.46 15.39 1.28
N GLN A 54 1.27 15.82 1.72
CA GLN A 54 -0.06 15.58 1.12
C GLN A 54 -0.29 14.10 0.73
N SER A 55 0.34 13.20 1.47
CA SER A 55 0.28 11.78 1.20
C SER A 55 0.56 10.95 2.45
N PHE A 56 -0.03 9.75 2.46
CA PHE A 56 0.24 8.74 3.46
C PHE A 56 0.93 7.53 2.83
N ALA A 57 1.86 6.93 3.57
CA ALA A 57 2.29 5.57 3.27
C ALA A 57 1.15 4.62 3.57
N ALA A 58 1.00 3.60 2.75
CA ALA A 58 0.00 2.58 2.93
C ALA A 58 0.44 1.21 2.44
N VAL A 59 -0.27 0.18 2.90
CA VAL A 59 -0.15 -1.20 2.44
C VAL A 59 -1.53 -1.84 2.39
N LEU A 60 -1.75 -2.76 1.45
CA LEU A 60 -2.96 -3.58 1.45
C LEU A 60 -2.99 -4.47 2.69
N VAL A 61 -4.17 -4.55 3.31
CA VAL A 61 -4.42 -5.43 4.47
C VAL A 61 -3.97 -6.86 4.14
N ASN A 62 -4.40 -7.39 2.98
CA ASN A 62 -4.05 -8.74 2.55
C ASN A 62 -2.56 -8.94 2.26
N ASP A 63 -1.85 -7.89 1.86
CA ASP A 63 -0.41 -7.98 1.63
C ASP A 63 0.35 -7.93 2.95
N LEU A 64 -0.07 -7.08 3.90
CA LEU A 64 0.51 -7.04 5.25
C LEU A 64 0.40 -8.38 5.96
N GLU A 65 -0.75 -9.05 5.85
CA GLU A 65 -1.01 -10.37 6.46
C GLU A 65 0.01 -11.44 6.01
N LYS A 66 0.61 -11.31 4.83
CA LYS A 66 1.67 -12.24 4.36
C LYS A 66 2.90 -12.22 5.27
N LEU A 67 3.18 -11.11 5.95
CA LEU A 67 4.31 -10.99 6.87
C LEU A 67 4.19 -11.84 8.14
N LYS A 68 3.00 -12.37 8.44
CA LYS A 68 2.81 -13.32 9.56
C LYS A 68 3.58 -14.62 9.32
N THR A 69 3.68 -15.06 8.07
CA THR A 69 4.32 -16.33 7.70
C THR A 69 5.56 -16.17 6.85
N TRP A 70 5.76 -14.99 6.24
CA TRP A 70 6.90 -14.73 5.37
C TRP A 70 8.15 -14.36 6.18
N LEU A 71 9.28 -14.95 5.78
CA LEU A 71 10.63 -14.68 6.25
C LEU A 71 11.57 -14.64 5.03
N PRO A 72 12.51 -13.69 4.98
CA PRO A 72 13.52 -13.64 3.93
C PRO A 72 14.52 -14.81 4.09
N LYS A 73 15.04 -15.33 2.98
CA LYS A 73 16.03 -16.44 3.01
C LYS A 73 17.44 -15.97 3.35
N ASP A 74 17.77 -14.75 2.94
CA ASP A 74 19.02 -14.07 3.20
C ASP A 74 18.76 -12.56 3.36
N ASP A 75 19.80 -11.78 3.64
CA ASP A 75 19.70 -10.35 3.91
C ASP A 75 19.31 -9.50 2.69
N GLU A 76 19.28 -10.10 1.50
CA GLU A 76 18.94 -9.46 0.23
C GLU A 76 17.60 -9.99 -0.36
N ASP A 77 16.97 -11.00 0.25
CA ASP A 77 15.72 -11.62 -0.24
C ASP A 77 14.50 -10.73 0.07
N ASP A 78 14.38 -9.61 -0.64
CA ASP A 78 13.20 -8.72 -0.60
C ASP A 78 12.02 -9.25 -1.43
N LYS A 79 12.18 -10.45 -2.01
CA LYS A 79 11.17 -11.07 -2.84
C LYS A 79 9.95 -11.39 -2.00
N ASP A 80 8.80 -10.88 -2.46
CA ASP A 80 7.50 -11.00 -1.80
C ASP A 80 7.32 -10.13 -0.53
N LEU A 81 8.30 -9.27 -0.20
CA LEU A 81 8.08 -8.18 0.76
C LEU A 81 6.94 -7.29 0.25
N PRO A 82 5.86 -7.07 1.03
CA PRO A 82 4.77 -6.18 0.64
C PRO A 82 5.29 -4.81 0.22
N LYS A 83 4.91 -4.38 -0.98
CA LYS A 83 5.33 -3.07 -1.49
C LYS A 83 4.46 -1.97 -0.89
N LEU A 84 5.06 -0.80 -0.68
CA LEU A 84 4.36 0.37 -0.15
C LEU A 84 3.61 1.08 -1.28
N VAL A 85 2.51 1.71 -0.90
CA VAL A 85 1.68 2.55 -1.75
C VAL A 85 1.67 3.95 -1.15
N SER A 86 1.89 4.96 -1.97
CA SER A 86 1.58 6.34 -1.62
C SER A 86 0.12 6.63 -1.96
N ILE A 87 -0.62 7.09 -0.96
CA ILE A 87 -1.98 7.61 -1.12
C ILE A 87 -1.88 9.13 -1.17
N ASP A 88 -1.86 9.65 -2.39
CA ASP A 88 -1.62 11.05 -2.73
C ASP A 88 -2.95 11.82 -2.80
N PHE A 89 -3.04 12.90 -2.04
CA PHE A 89 -4.20 13.78 -1.93
C PHE A 89 -4.08 14.92 -2.95
N THR A 90 -4.02 14.56 -4.23
CA THR A 90 -3.69 15.45 -5.36
C THR A 90 -4.42 16.79 -5.36
N HIS A 91 -5.63 16.86 -4.79
CA HIS A 91 -6.49 18.05 -4.79
C HIS A 91 -6.70 18.67 -3.40
N ASN A 92 -6.16 18.08 -2.33
CA ASN A 92 -6.44 18.53 -0.95
C ASN A 92 -5.15 18.91 -0.23
N GLN A 93 -4.98 20.22 0.01
CA GLN A 93 -3.85 20.76 0.77
C GLN A 93 -3.96 20.55 2.28
N SER A 94 -5.16 20.25 2.79
CA SER A 94 -5.44 20.01 4.21
C SER A 94 -6.57 19.00 4.35
N LEU A 95 -6.66 18.35 5.52
CA LEU A 95 -7.74 17.43 5.85
C LEU A 95 -8.96 18.12 6.50
N ASP A 96 -8.89 19.43 6.73
CA ASP A 96 -9.93 20.22 7.41
C ASP A 96 -10.96 20.86 6.46
N LYS A 97 -10.66 20.91 5.17
CA LYS A 97 -11.49 21.62 4.18
C LYS A 97 -11.65 20.82 2.91
N ASP A 98 -12.88 20.81 2.42
CA ASP A 98 -13.16 20.23 1.12
C ASP A 98 -12.45 21.00 0.00
N ASP A 99 -12.06 20.27 -1.03
CA ASP A 99 -11.51 20.82 -2.26
C ASP A 99 -12.58 21.62 -3.03
N GLU A 100 -12.19 22.78 -3.57
CA GLU A 100 -13.08 23.69 -4.31
C GLU A 100 -13.53 23.09 -5.65
N ASP A 101 -12.72 22.21 -6.24
CA ASP A 101 -13.01 21.55 -7.52
C ASP A 101 -13.92 20.30 -7.37
N GLY A 102 -14.36 20.00 -6.15
CA GLY A 102 -15.26 18.90 -5.84
C GLY A 102 -14.58 17.53 -5.83
N GLY A 103 -13.26 17.50 -5.69
CA GLY A 103 -12.43 16.31 -5.43
C GLY A 103 -12.70 15.70 -4.06
N SER A 104 -13.34 16.41 -3.14
CA SER A 104 -13.77 15.87 -1.85
C SER A 104 -15.15 16.38 -1.41
N ARG A 105 -15.72 15.70 -0.42
CA ARG A 105 -16.91 16.14 0.33
C ARG A 105 -16.81 15.61 1.77
N GLY A 106 -16.99 16.48 2.75
CA GLY A 106 -16.98 16.14 4.16
C GLY A 106 -15.65 15.54 4.65
N ILE A 107 -14.51 15.97 4.09
CA ILE A 107 -13.18 15.41 4.42
C ILE A 107 -12.83 15.58 5.91
N ALA A 108 -13.14 16.73 6.53
CA ALA A 108 -12.91 16.97 7.95
C ALA A 108 -13.64 15.97 8.86
N GLY A 109 -14.83 15.52 8.44
CA GLY A 109 -15.57 14.47 9.14
C GLY A 109 -14.95 13.09 8.92
N LEU A 110 -14.48 12.83 7.70
CA LEU A 110 -13.83 11.58 7.33
C LEU A 110 -12.53 11.36 8.13
N PHE A 111 -11.73 12.42 8.28
CA PHE A 111 -10.45 12.41 8.99
C PHE A 111 -10.53 12.98 10.41
N HIS A 112 -11.72 13.06 11.01
CA HIS A 112 -11.91 13.69 12.32
C HIS A 112 -11.06 13.07 13.45
N ALA A 113 -10.59 11.83 13.28
CA ALA A 113 -9.72 11.13 14.22
C ALA A 113 -8.23 11.44 14.00
N TYR A 114 -7.85 11.91 12.82
CA TYR A 114 -6.50 12.38 12.48
C TYR A 114 -6.39 13.86 12.84
N ARG A 115 -6.31 14.17 14.15
CA ARG A 115 -6.13 15.56 14.65
C ARG A 115 -4.76 15.81 15.27
N ASN A 116 -4.04 14.73 15.55
CA ASN A 116 -2.72 14.76 16.14
C ASN A 116 -1.86 13.76 15.36
N ASP A 117 -1.16 14.26 14.35
CA ASP A 117 -0.30 13.49 13.46
C ASP A 117 0.64 12.55 14.22
N ALA A 118 1.12 12.98 15.40
CA ALA A 118 2.02 12.22 16.25
C ALA A 118 1.43 10.88 16.73
N GLU A 119 0.11 10.75 16.86
CA GLU A 119 -0.54 9.47 17.18
C GLU A 119 -0.42 8.45 16.04
N PHE A 120 -0.14 8.92 14.82
CA PHE A 120 -0.11 8.11 13.60
C PHE A 120 1.29 7.96 13.00
N TRP A 121 2.33 8.34 13.74
CA TRP A 121 3.72 8.15 13.36
C TRP A 121 4.18 6.74 13.71
N VAL A 122 4.73 6.03 12.72
CA VAL A 122 5.22 4.66 12.94
C VAL A 122 6.64 4.71 13.48
N TYR A 123 6.80 4.28 14.72
CA TYR A 123 8.08 3.94 15.35
C TYR A 123 8.28 2.43 15.30
N PHE A 124 9.42 1.92 14.85
CA PHE A 124 9.62 0.47 14.65
C PHE A 124 10.68 -0.16 15.58
N ASP A 125 11.32 0.63 16.45
CA ASP A 125 12.36 0.15 17.38
C ASP A 125 11.86 -0.01 18.83
N THR A 126 10.59 0.25 19.08
CA THR A 126 9.95 0.14 20.40
C THR A 126 8.67 -0.69 20.32
N GLU A 127 8.09 -1.03 21.46
CA GLU A 127 6.71 -1.53 21.47
C GLU A 127 5.79 -0.48 20.80
N PRO A 128 4.81 -0.92 19.99
CA PRO A 128 3.94 0.01 19.27
C PRO A 128 3.02 0.73 20.25
N ASP A 129 3.25 2.03 20.41
CA ASP A 129 2.41 2.98 21.16
C ASP A 129 1.66 3.96 20.24
N PHE A 130 1.75 3.76 18.92
CA PHE A 130 1.08 4.53 17.88
C PHE A 130 -0.22 3.86 17.41
N SER A 131 -0.95 4.56 16.56
CA SER A 131 -2.12 4.07 15.83
C SER A 131 -1.89 4.17 14.32
N ILE A 132 -2.67 3.44 13.53
CA ILE A 132 -2.70 3.61 12.08
C ILE A 132 -4.13 3.84 11.62
N MET A 133 -4.30 4.27 10.38
CA MET A 133 -5.60 4.42 9.75
C MET A 133 -5.92 3.20 8.88
N GLU A 134 -7.15 2.73 8.89
CA GLU A 134 -7.69 1.84 7.87
C GLU A 134 -8.50 2.67 6.87
N PHE A 135 -8.03 2.75 5.62
CA PHE A 135 -8.76 3.40 4.54
C PHE A 135 -9.61 2.38 3.79
N THR A 136 -10.85 2.74 3.50
CA THR A 136 -11.68 2.05 2.50
C THR A 136 -11.64 2.83 1.20
N LEU A 137 -10.90 2.32 0.21
CA LEU A 137 -10.88 2.84 -1.15
C LEU A 137 -12.03 2.24 -1.96
N ALA A 138 -12.69 3.05 -2.78
CA ALA A 138 -13.77 2.65 -3.66
C ALA A 138 -13.50 3.05 -5.11
N GLN A 139 -14.08 2.31 -6.05
CA GLN A 139 -13.99 2.61 -7.48
C GLN A 139 -14.95 3.71 -7.94
N THR A 140 -16.04 3.91 -7.21
CA THR A 140 -17.13 4.82 -7.60
C THR A 140 -17.25 5.94 -6.59
N LYS A 141 -17.28 7.18 -7.09
CA LYS A 141 -17.56 8.38 -6.30
C LYS A 141 -18.92 8.25 -5.60
N PRO A 142 -18.99 8.35 -4.26
CA PRO A 142 -20.26 8.32 -3.55
C PRO A 142 -21.17 9.50 -3.88
N LYS A 143 -22.48 9.26 -3.98
CA LYS A 143 -23.46 10.32 -4.29
C LYS A 143 -23.82 11.19 -3.10
N GLU A 144 -23.88 10.62 -1.91
CA GLU A 144 -24.42 11.32 -0.71
C GLU A 144 -23.44 11.34 0.47
N SER A 145 -22.53 10.34 0.59
CA SER A 145 -21.61 10.25 1.73
C SER A 145 -20.31 11.04 1.53
N SER A 146 -19.55 11.22 2.61
CA SER A 146 -18.21 11.81 2.53
C SER A 146 -17.28 11.00 1.64
N PHE A 147 -16.36 11.68 0.96
CA PHE A 147 -15.29 11.07 0.20
C PHE A 147 -14.13 12.05 -0.01
N VAL A 148 -12.96 11.52 -0.35
CA VAL A 148 -11.85 12.29 -0.94
C VAL A 148 -11.26 11.51 -2.11
N GLN A 149 -11.00 12.19 -3.22
CA GLN A 149 -10.32 11.63 -4.37
C GLN A 149 -8.82 11.59 -4.12
N VAL A 150 -8.18 10.46 -4.42
CA VAL A 150 -6.76 10.22 -4.21
C VAL A 150 -6.15 9.53 -5.41
N LYS A 151 -4.82 9.59 -5.50
CA LYS A 151 -4.04 8.74 -6.41
C LYS A 151 -3.30 7.67 -5.64
N CYS A 152 -3.21 6.49 -6.23
CA CYS A 152 -2.39 5.41 -5.72
C CYS A 152 -1.10 5.32 -6.55
N GLN A 153 0.04 5.64 -5.93
CA GLN A 153 1.35 5.57 -6.57
C GLN A 153 2.22 4.52 -5.87
N PRO A 154 3.16 3.86 -6.57
CA PRO A 154 4.20 3.10 -5.89
C PRO A 154 4.98 4.01 -4.94
N ALA A 155 5.43 3.47 -3.82
CA ALA A 155 6.25 4.21 -2.88
C ALA A 155 7.42 3.37 -2.39
N TRP A 156 8.47 4.06 -1.98
CA TRP A 156 9.57 3.47 -1.22
C TRP A 156 9.80 4.27 0.07
N ILE A 157 10.53 3.65 0.98
CA ILE A 157 11.03 4.35 2.16
C ILE A 157 12.45 3.88 2.44
N THR A 158 13.38 4.82 2.59
CA THR A 158 14.78 4.52 2.92
C THR A 158 15.21 5.31 4.16
N GLN A 159 16.29 4.89 4.79
CA GLN A 159 16.87 5.63 5.91
C GLN A 159 17.35 7.04 5.49
N VAL A 160 17.79 7.21 4.23
CA VAL A 160 18.45 8.43 3.76
C VAL A 160 17.43 9.43 3.26
N ASP A 161 16.51 8.99 2.42
CA ASP A 161 15.58 9.86 1.70
C ASP A 161 14.19 9.90 2.37
N GLY A 162 13.96 9.04 3.37
CA GLY A 162 12.66 8.94 4.01
C GLY A 162 11.63 8.32 3.07
N PHE A 163 10.36 8.70 3.25
CA PHE A 163 9.26 8.22 2.42
C PHE A 163 9.14 9.05 1.16
N GLU A 164 9.07 8.39 0.01
CA GLU A 164 8.79 9.08 -1.25
C GLU A 164 7.81 8.29 -2.12
N SER A 165 6.98 9.06 -2.82
CA SER A 165 6.15 8.56 -3.89
C SER A 165 6.95 8.49 -5.19
N ILE A 166 6.88 7.36 -5.90
CA ILE A 166 7.62 7.16 -7.14
C ILE A 166 6.77 7.66 -8.32
N GLY A 167 6.70 8.99 -8.48
CA GLY A 167 5.89 9.63 -9.53
C GLY A 167 6.39 9.41 -10.97
N THR A 168 7.62 8.93 -11.15
CA THR A 168 8.20 8.56 -12.45
C THR A 168 7.85 7.13 -12.88
N GLU A 169 7.38 6.31 -11.94
CA GLU A 169 6.99 4.94 -12.21
C GLU A 169 5.55 4.83 -12.72
N ARG A 170 5.26 3.62 -13.20
CA ARG A 170 3.91 3.23 -13.58
C ARG A 170 3.02 3.32 -12.34
N ALA A 171 1.83 3.93 -12.47
CA ALA A 171 0.87 4.04 -11.37
C ALA A 171 0.61 2.69 -10.68
N HIS A 172 0.30 2.70 -9.39
CA HIS A 172 0.04 1.47 -8.65
C HIS A 172 -1.17 0.74 -9.25
N TYR A 173 -1.23 -0.60 -9.17
CA TYR A 173 -2.29 -1.37 -9.82
C TYR A 173 -3.70 -0.98 -9.35
N LEU A 174 -3.84 -0.50 -8.11
CA LEU A 174 -5.09 0.04 -7.57
C LEU A 174 -5.61 1.22 -8.40
N GLN A 175 -4.72 2.10 -8.86
CA GLN A 175 -5.09 3.20 -9.75
C GLN A 175 -5.65 2.67 -11.07
N TYR A 176 -5.02 1.66 -11.68
CA TYR A 176 -5.50 1.08 -12.93
C TYR A 176 -6.85 0.39 -12.80
N LEU A 177 -7.14 -0.17 -11.63
CA LEU A 177 -8.44 -0.74 -11.31
C LEU A 177 -9.48 0.33 -10.94
N GLY A 178 -9.12 1.61 -10.94
CA GLY A 178 -10.01 2.74 -10.70
C GLY A 178 -10.31 3.01 -9.21
N PHE A 179 -9.53 2.45 -8.28
CA PHE A 179 -9.69 2.76 -6.85
C PHE A 179 -9.13 4.15 -6.55
N GLU A 180 -10.02 5.15 -6.50
CA GLU A 180 -9.63 6.56 -6.43
C GLU A 180 -10.34 7.33 -5.32
N PHE A 181 -11.25 6.71 -4.57
CA PHE A 181 -12.04 7.42 -3.55
C PHE A 181 -11.87 6.79 -2.18
N ILE A 182 -11.30 7.51 -1.22
CA ILE A 182 -11.42 7.13 0.20
C ILE A 182 -12.83 7.49 0.64
N THR A 183 -13.55 6.51 1.18
CA THR A 183 -14.97 6.66 1.56
C THR A 183 -15.22 6.39 3.04
N ASN A 184 -14.25 5.76 3.72
CA ASN A 184 -14.27 5.54 5.15
C ASN A 184 -12.84 5.50 5.69
N VAL A 185 -12.66 6.00 6.91
CA VAL A 185 -11.40 6.00 7.65
C VAL A 185 -11.70 5.53 9.07
N CYS A 186 -10.97 4.51 9.53
CA CYS A 186 -11.06 4.01 10.90
C CYS A 186 -9.69 4.04 11.57
N VAL A 187 -9.65 4.22 12.89
CA VAL A 187 -8.40 4.12 13.67
C VAL A 187 -8.20 2.68 14.10
N VAL A 188 -6.98 2.18 13.91
CA VAL A 188 -6.56 0.83 14.28
C VAL A 188 -5.50 0.93 15.38
N LYS A 189 -5.75 0.24 16.48
CA LYS A 189 -4.87 0.14 17.65
C LYS A 189 -4.55 -1.32 18.02
N ASP A 190 -4.83 -2.24 17.10
CA ASP A 190 -4.62 -3.67 17.33
C ASP A 190 -3.12 -3.99 17.38
N PRO A 191 -2.57 -4.49 18.50
CA PRO A 191 -1.14 -4.66 18.65
C PRO A 191 -0.49 -5.57 17.61
N GLU A 192 -1.16 -6.66 17.20
CA GLU A 192 -0.63 -7.57 16.18
C GLU A 192 -0.49 -6.87 14.82
N THR A 193 -1.52 -6.12 14.42
CA THR A 193 -1.49 -5.32 13.19
C THR A 193 -0.38 -4.27 13.24
N LEU A 194 -0.25 -3.55 14.35
CA LEU A 194 0.77 -2.52 14.51
C LEU A 194 2.19 -3.11 14.44
N GLN A 195 2.42 -4.26 15.07
CA GLN A 195 3.70 -4.99 14.99
C GLN A 195 4.05 -5.41 13.56
N LEU A 196 3.07 -5.83 12.76
CA LEU A 196 3.30 -6.14 11.35
C LEU A 196 3.67 -4.89 10.54
N VAL A 197 3.04 -3.74 10.82
CA VAL A 197 3.42 -2.47 10.20
C VAL A 197 4.83 -2.06 10.61
N GLN A 198 5.21 -2.17 11.88
CA GLN A 198 6.59 -1.94 12.32
C GLN A 198 7.58 -2.84 11.58
N LYS A 199 7.27 -4.15 11.50
CA LYS A 199 8.08 -5.14 10.79
C LYS A 199 8.27 -4.75 9.32
N LEU A 200 7.19 -4.33 8.66
CA LEU A 200 7.21 -3.85 7.28
C LEU A 200 8.09 -2.61 7.12
N VAL A 201 7.86 -1.57 7.92
CA VAL A 201 8.59 -0.30 7.83
C VAL A 201 10.07 -0.51 8.11
N LYS A 202 10.41 -1.31 9.12
CA LYS A 202 11.80 -1.66 9.45
C LYS A 202 12.49 -2.37 8.28
N ALA A 203 11.81 -3.33 7.65
CA ALA A 203 12.35 -4.07 6.52
C ALA A 203 12.60 -3.18 5.30
N HIS A 204 11.72 -2.20 5.01
CA HIS A 204 11.94 -1.25 3.92
C HIS A 204 13.06 -0.25 4.25
N GLN A 205 13.07 0.31 5.46
CA GLN A 205 14.05 1.33 5.82
C GLN A 205 15.47 0.80 6.00
N TRP A 206 15.62 -0.37 6.66
CA TRP A 206 16.91 -0.90 7.11
C TRP A 206 17.28 -2.23 6.44
N GLY A 207 16.43 -2.73 5.54
CA GLY A 207 16.65 -3.99 4.83
C GLY A 207 16.02 -5.20 5.52
N VAL A 208 15.75 -6.24 4.72
CA VAL A 208 15.05 -7.46 5.17
C VAL A 208 15.88 -8.30 6.13
N GLY A 209 17.21 -8.16 6.15
CA GLY A 209 18.07 -8.80 7.14
C GLY A 209 17.70 -8.48 8.60
N THR A 210 17.04 -7.35 8.86
CA THR A 210 16.49 -7.02 10.19
C THR A 210 15.46 -8.04 10.68
N LEU A 211 14.76 -8.72 9.77
CA LEU A 211 13.75 -9.72 10.08
C LEU A 211 14.33 -11.09 10.41
N ILE A 212 15.55 -11.38 9.94
CA ILE A 212 16.28 -12.62 10.24
C ILE A 212 16.79 -12.57 11.68
N ASN A 213 17.44 -11.46 12.05
CA ASN A 213 18.05 -11.31 13.37
C ASN A 213 17.01 -11.33 14.50
N ALA A 214 15.84 -10.73 14.27
CA ALA A 214 14.73 -10.78 15.23
C ALA A 214 14.19 -12.21 15.48
N ALA A 215 14.27 -13.10 14.48
CA ALA A 215 13.85 -14.50 14.63
C ALA A 215 14.86 -15.33 15.43
N VAL A 216 16.15 -14.96 15.40
CA VAL A 216 17.21 -15.63 16.18
C VAL A 216 17.09 -15.29 17.67
N ASP A 217 16.74 -14.05 18.00
CA ASP A 217 16.62 -13.60 19.39
C ASP A 217 15.43 -14.25 20.13
N HIS A 218 14.35 -14.63 19.43
CA HIS A 218 13.22 -15.35 20.02
C HIS A 218 13.46 -16.87 20.20
N HIS A 219 14.50 -17.43 19.58
CA HIS A 219 14.88 -18.84 19.76
C HIS A 219 16.11 -19.04 20.65
N GLY A 220 16.75 -17.96 21.13
CA GLY A 220 17.98 -18.01 21.91
C GLY A 220 17.84 -17.99 23.44
N ASN A 221 16.61 -17.95 24.00
CA ASN A 221 16.41 -17.81 25.45
C ASN A 221 15.75 -19.03 26.12
N SER A 222 16.12 -20.23 25.68
CA SER A 222 16.02 -21.43 26.51
C SER A 222 17.40 -22.04 26.66
N GLU A 223 17.81 -22.28 27.91
CA GLU A 223 19.11 -22.82 28.35
C GLU A 223 20.20 -21.77 28.57
N ILE A 224 20.20 -21.14 29.76
CA ILE A 224 21.27 -21.37 30.76
C ILE A 224 20.62 -21.32 32.15
N SER A 225 20.62 -22.47 32.83
CA SER A 225 20.40 -22.61 34.28
C SER A 225 21.71 -22.48 35.03
#